data_AF-A0A0F5JU13-F1
#
_entry.id   AF-A0A0F5JU13-F1
#
_cell.length_a   1.000
_cell.length_b   1.000
_cell.length_c   1.000
_cell.angle_alpha   90.00
_cell.angle_beta   90.00
_cell.angle_gamma   90.00
#
_symmetry.space_group_name_H-M   'P 1'
#
loop_
_entity.id
_entity.type
_entity.pdbx_description
1 polymer ?
#
loop_
_entity_poly.entity_id
_entity_poly.type
_entity_poly.pdbx_seq_one_letter_code
_entity_poly.pdbx_strand_id
1 'polypeptide(L)'
;MHVSGHFALVAGESLETQLNDWAKAAGWSIAWNTPDDWIVPHGTDFGADFQSAVTRVITAMSQNGADVRADIWRGNRTIVIDKQGTDKKFIMKTISHVLHQR
;
A
#
# COMPACT_ATOMS: atom_id res chain seq x y z
N MET A 1 -0.62 -27.32 7.76
CA MET A 1 -1.48 -26.76 6.71
C MET A 1 -1.04 -25.33 6.48
N HIS A 2 -0.31 -25.05 5.39
CA HIS A 2 -0.08 -23.66 4.98
C HIS A 2 -1.37 -23.18 4.35
N VAL A 3 -2.16 -22.40 5.08
CA VAL A 3 -3.24 -21.63 4.46
C VAL A 3 -2.58 -20.67 3.49
N SER A 4 -2.67 -20.98 2.20
CA SER A 4 -2.38 -20.06 1.12
C SER A 4 -3.41 -18.92 1.23
N GLY A 5 -3.12 -17.95 2.09
CA GLY A 5 -3.97 -16.78 2.31
C GLY A 5 -3.85 -15.90 1.08
N HIS A 6 -4.89 -15.90 0.25
CA HIS A 6 -5.01 -14.93 -0.83
C HIS A 6 -5.40 -13.58 -0.23
N PHE A 7 -4.71 -12.53 -0.66
CA PHE A 7 -5.02 -11.15 -0.30
C PHE A 7 -6.08 -10.63 -1.27
N ALA A 8 -7.33 -10.63 -0.81
CA ALA A 8 -8.48 -10.22 -1.60
C ALA A 8 -9.27 -9.13 -0.89
N LEU A 9 -9.62 -8.08 -1.64
CA LEU A 9 -10.43 -6.99 -1.10
C LEU A 9 -11.90 -7.38 -1.08
N VAL A 10 -12.59 -6.91 -0.05
CA VAL A 10 -14.03 -7.03 0.17
C VAL A 10 -14.68 -5.68 -0.14
N ALA A 11 -15.70 -5.70 -0.99
CA ALA A 11 -16.46 -4.51 -1.33
C ALA A 11 -17.26 -4.00 -0.13
N GLY A 12 -17.38 -2.67 0.00
CA GLY A 12 -18.16 -2.03 1.07
C GLY A 12 -17.42 -1.92 2.40
N GLU A 13 -16.19 -2.42 2.49
CA GLU A 13 -15.33 -2.27 3.67
C GLU A 13 -14.26 -1.19 3.48
N SER A 14 -13.75 -0.64 4.59
CA SER A 14 -12.63 0.31 4.56
C SER A 14 -11.38 -0.38 4.04
N LEU A 15 -10.74 0.26 3.06
CA LEU A 15 -9.50 -0.25 2.50
C LEU A 15 -8.38 -0.26 3.54
N GLU A 16 -8.30 0.78 4.38
CA GLU A 16 -7.28 0.87 5.43
C GLU A 16 -7.37 -0.32 6.38
N THR A 17 -8.58 -0.65 6.84
CA THR A 17 -8.82 -1.78 7.75
C THR A 17 -8.36 -3.09 7.12
N GLN A 18 -8.80 -3.35 5.88
CA GLN A 18 -8.46 -4.57 5.17
C GLN A 18 -6.96 -4.72 4.94
N LEU A 19 -6.30 -3.65 4.49
CA LEU A 19 -4.86 -3.64 4.27
C LEU A 19 -4.09 -3.84 5.58
N ASN A 20 -4.53 -3.23 6.68
CA ASN A 20 -3.95 -3.46 8.00
C ASN A 20 -4.06 -4.93 8.43
N ASP A 21 -5.19 -5.58 8.16
CA ASP A 21 -5.36 -7.00 8.49
C ASP A 21 -4.50 -7.91 7.62
N TRP A 22 -4.33 -7.58 6.33
CA TRP A 22 -3.36 -8.26 5.46
C TRP A 22 -1.94 -8.11 5.98
N ALA A 23 -1.57 -6.90 6.42
CA ALA A 23 -0.25 -6.62 6.96
C ALA A 23 0.02 -7.46 8.21
N LYS A 24 -0.93 -7.49 9.17
CA LYS A 24 -0.85 -8.35 10.36
C LYS A 24 -0.67 -9.83 9.98
N ALA A 25 -1.44 -10.32 9.01
CA ALA A 25 -1.35 -11.71 8.54
C ALA A 25 0.03 -12.02 7.91
N ALA A 26 0.62 -11.06 7.20
CA ALA A 26 1.92 -11.21 6.56
C ALA A 26 3.12 -10.89 7.48
N GLY A 27 2.88 -10.37 8.69
CA GLY A 27 3.94 -9.86 9.58
C GLY A 27 4.55 -8.54 9.10
N TRP A 28 3.78 -7.74 8.37
CA TRP A 28 4.09 -6.39 7.93
C TRP A 28 3.27 -5.36 8.73
N SER A 29 3.65 -4.10 8.61
CA SER A 29 2.86 -2.97 9.13
C SER A 29 2.52 -2.01 8.01
N ILE A 30 1.33 -1.43 8.08
CA ILE A 30 0.92 -0.37 7.15
C ILE A 30 0.78 0.93 7.95
N ALA A 31 1.41 1.97 7.45
CA ALA A 31 1.21 3.33 7.93
C ALA A 31 0.30 4.04 6.93
N TRP A 32 -0.93 4.31 7.34
CA TRP A 32 -1.90 5.04 6.54
C TRP A 32 -1.83 6.52 6.89
N ASN A 33 -1.37 7.34 5.95
CA ASN A 33 -1.18 8.78 6.13
C ASN A 33 -2.12 9.60 5.24
N THR A 34 -3.22 9.00 4.80
CA THR A 34 -4.24 9.73 4.03
C THR A 34 -5.42 10.01 4.98
N PRO A 35 -6.00 11.23 4.94
CA PRO A 35 -7.20 11.53 5.72
C PRO A 35 -8.48 10.98 5.08
N ASP A 36 -8.35 10.26 3.95
CA ASP A 36 -9.48 9.85 3.14
C ASP A 36 -9.92 8.43 3.54
N ASP A 37 -11.14 8.30 4.08
CA ASP A 37 -11.78 7.02 4.38
C ASP A 37 -12.24 6.34 3.07
N TRP A 38 -11.35 5.54 2.48
CA TRP A 38 -11.63 4.86 1.23
C TRP A 38 -12.40 3.56 1.42
N ILE A 39 -13.60 3.53 0.85
CA ILE A 39 -14.42 2.32 0.78
C ILE A 39 -14.13 1.61 -0.54
N VAL A 40 -13.85 0.30 -0.44
CA VAL A 40 -13.61 -0.53 -1.62
C VAL A 40 -14.89 -0.63 -2.46
N PRO A 41 -14.89 -0.17 -3.73
CA PRO A 41 -16.09 -0.22 -4.56
C PRO A 41 -16.40 -1.64 -5.08
N HIS A 42 -15.36 -2.43 -5.36
CA HIS A 42 -15.47 -3.78 -5.89
C HIS A 42 -14.44 -4.70 -5.23
N GLY A 43 -14.88 -5.89 -4.83
CA GLY A 43 -13.98 -6.91 -4.29
C GLY A 43 -13.13 -7.49 -5.40
N THR A 44 -11.83 -7.70 -5.15
CA THR A 44 -10.88 -8.19 -6.14
C THR A 44 -9.80 -9.01 -5.45
N ASP A 45 -9.44 -10.16 -6.01
CA ASP A 45 -8.32 -10.98 -5.55
C ASP A 45 -7.03 -10.46 -6.18
N PHE A 46 -6.03 -10.19 -5.33
CA PHE A 46 -4.73 -9.66 -5.76
C PHE A 46 -3.59 -10.69 -5.69
N GLY A 47 -3.86 -11.91 -5.22
CA GLY A 47 -2.94 -13.04 -5.14
C GLY A 47 -2.43 -13.33 -3.72
N ALA A 48 -1.47 -14.26 -3.61
CA ALA A 48 -0.94 -14.72 -2.32
C ALA A 48 0.31 -13.95 -1.82
N ASP A 49 0.85 -13.02 -2.62
CA ASP A 49 2.00 -12.20 -2.23
C ASP A 49 1.55 -10.82 -1.74
N PHE A 50 1.83 -10.51 -0.48
CA PHE A 50 1.38 -9.28 0.17
C PHE A 50 1.90 -8.03 -0.52
N GLN A 51 3.20 -7.97 -0.83
CA GLN A 51 3.81 -6.79 -1.44
C GLN A 51 3.23 -6.51 -2.83
N SER A 52 3.10 -7.56 -3.64
CA SER A 52 2.50 -7.49 -4.97
C SER A 52 1.03 -7.10 -4.88
N ALA A 53 0.30 -7.66 -3.91
CA ALA A 53 -1.11 -7.36 -3.71
C ALA A 53 -1.34 -5.89 -3.36
N VAL A 54 -0.64 -5.36 -2.35
CA VAL A 54 -0.71 -3.95 -1.95
C VAL A 54 -0.31 -3.03 -3.11
N THR A 55 0.75 -3.36 -3.84
CA THR A 55 1.19 -2.55 -4.99
C THR A 55 0.10 -2.49 -6.08
N ARG A 56 -0.56 -3.62 -6.36
CA ARG A 56 -1.64 -3.69 -7.34
C ARG A 56 -2.89 -2.92 -6.89
N VAL A 57 -3.25 -2.98 -5.61
CA VAL A 57 -4.34 -2.18 -5.02
C VAL A 57 -4.08 -0.70 -5.24
N ILE A 58 -2.90 -0.21 -4.87
CA ILE A 58 -2.55 1.22 -5.00
C ILE A 58 -2.47 1.64 -6.47
N THR A 59 -1.97 0.75 -7.34
CA THR A 59 -1.97 0.99 -8.79
C THR A 59 -3.39 1.10 -9.33
N ALA A 60 -4.30 0.22 -8.92
CA ALA A 60 -5.71 0.27 -9.33
C ALA A 60 -6.40 1.56 -8.83
N MET A 61 -6.07 2.02 -7.62
CA MET A 61 -6.57 3.29 -7.10
C MET A 61 -6.06 4.48 -7.91
N SER A 62 -4.77 4.50 -8.22
CA SER A 62 -4.18 5.53 -9.09
C SER A 62 -4.81 5.53 -10.49
N GLN A 63 -5.07 4.35 -11.07
CA GLN A 63 -5.78 4.21 -12.35
C GLN A 63 -7.23 4.70 -12.27
N ASN A 64 -7.87 4.56 -11.12
CA ASN A 64 -9.22 5.08 -10.86
C ASN A 64 -9.23 6.59 -10.52
N GLY A 65 -8.10 7.28 -10.66
CA GLY A 65 -7.97 8.72 -10.44
C GLY A 65 -7.68 9.12 -8.99
N ALA A 66 -7.41 8.15 -8.11
CA ALA A 66 -7.06 8.42 -6.73
C ALA A 66 -5.59 8.84 -6.63
N ASP A 67 -5.32 10.00 -6.02
CA ASP A 67 -3.97 10.53 -5.88
C ASP A 67 -3.29 9.87 -4.67
N VAL A 68 -2.79 8.63 -4.83
CA VAL A 68 -2.04 7.89 -3.79
C VAL A 68 -0.75 7.25 -4.28
N ARG A 69 0.14 7.00 -3.34
CA ARG A 69 1.40 6.27 -3.55
C ARG A 69 1.68 5.37 -2.35
N ALA A 70 2.28 4.21 -2.63
CA ALA A 70 2.85 3.34 -1.60
C ALA A 70 4.38 3.37 -1.67
N ASP A 71 5.01 3.54 -0.51
CA ASP A 71 6.45 3.41 -0.32
C ASP A 71 6.75 2.19 0.57
N ILE A 72 7.49 1.22 0.04
CA ILE A 72 7.79 -0.05 0.72
C ILE A 72 9.15 0.02 1.42
N TRP A 73 9.13 -0.04 2.74
CA TRP A 73 10.32 -0.03 3.60
C TRP A 73 10.67 -1.46 4.02
N ARG A 74 11.58 -2.10 3.28
CA ARG A 74 11.99 -3.49 3.54
C ARG A 74 12.74 -3.68 4.86
N GLY A 75 13.46 -2.65 5.33
CA GLY A 75 14.22 -2.71 6.58
C GLY A 75 13.33 -2.92 7.82
N ASN A 76 12.18 -2.24 7.87
CA ASN A 76 11.23 -2.34 9.00
C ASN A 76 9.93 -3.06 8.64
N ARG A 77 9.90 -3.75 7.49
CA ARG A 77 8.70 -4.42 6.94
C ARG A 77 7.44 -3.55 7.01
N THR A 78 7.59 -2.29 6.63
CA THR A 78 6.52 -1.28 6.72
C THR A 78 6.17 -0.81 5.31
N ILE A 79 4.89 -0.68 5.00
CA ILE A 79 4.43 0.01 3.80
C ILE A 79 3.75 1.30 4.23
N VAL A 80 4.21 2.42 3.70
CA VAL A 80 3.61 3.73 3.96
C VAL A 80 2.74 4.09 2.76
N ILE A 81 1.48 4.43 3.02
CA ILE A 81 0.52 4.86 2.00
C ILE A 81 0.23 6.34 2.24
N ASP A 82 0.64 7.16 1.28
CA ASP A 82 0.51 8.61 1.31
C ASP A 82 -0.34 9.10 0.13
N LYS A 83 -0.99 10.25 0.29
CA LYS A 83 -1.63 10.96 -0.83
C LYS A 83 -0.54 11.42 -1.82
N GLN A 84 -0.62 10.94 -3.06
CA GLN A 84 0.12 11.50 -4.19
C GLN A 84 -0.43 12.93 -4.40
N GLY A 85 0.37 13.87 -4.87
CA GLY A 85 -0.04 15.28 -4.96
C GLY A 85 0.43 16.20 -3.82
N THR A 86 1.03 15.68 -2.74
CA THR A 86 2.06 16.49 -2.06
C THR A 86 3.28 16.45 -2.97
N ASP A 87 3.49 17.55 -3.68
CA ASP A 87 4.59 17.85 -4.56
C ASP A 87 5.95 17.62 -3.88
N LYS A 88 6.36 16.36 -3.74
CA LYS A 88 7.77 16.04 -3.49
C LYS A 88 8.64 16.32 -4.73
N LYS A 89 8.10 17.02 -5.75
CA LYS A 89 8.90 17.57 -6.86
C LYS A 89 9.97 18.53 -6.35
N PHE A 90 9.85 19.05 -5.13
CA PHE A 90 10.90 19.87 -4.52
C PHE A 90 11.72 19.21 -3.38
N ILE A 91 11.27 18.10 -2.77
CA ILE A 91 12.08 17.41 -1.73
C ILE A 91 12.75 16.11 -2.20
N MET A 92 12.43 15.60 -3.39
CA MET A 92 13.11 14.40 -3.94
C MET A 92 14.45 14.68 -4.64
N LYS A 93 14.90 15.93 -4.77
CA LYS A 93 16.26 16.19 -5.26
C LYS A 93 17.35 15.93 -4.20
N THR A 94 16.97 15.71 -2.94
CA THR A 94 17.93 15.52 -1.84
C THR A 94 18.02 14.08 -1.31
N ILE A 95 16.98 13.25 -1.47
CA ILE A 95 16.95 11.92 -0.81
C ILE A 95 17.27 10.75 -1.75
N SER A 96 17.08 10.90 -3.07
CA SER A 96 17.48 9.85 -4.03
C SER A 96 19.00 9.70 -4.22
N HIS A 97 19.83 10.52 -3.56
CA HIS A 97 21.29 10.43 -3.66
C HIS A 97 21.97 9.70 -2.48
N VAL A 98 21.21 9.19 -1.50
CA VAL A 98 21.79 8.57 -0.27
C VAL A 98 21.36 7.12 -0.08
N LEU A 99 21.00 6.40 -1.15
CA LEU A 99 20.81 4.95 -1.04
C LEU A 99 21.35 4.17 -2.25
N HIS A 100 22.45 4.66 -2.80
CA HIS A 100 23.50 3.79 -3.34
C HIS A 100 24.75 4.07 -2.51
N GLN A 101 25.43 2.99 -2.07
CA GLN A 101 26.59 2.94 -1.16
C GLN A 101 26.19 2.82 0.32
N ARG A 102 26.42 1.70 0.99
CA ARG A 102 27.55 0.77 0.93
C ARG A 102 27.12 -0.70 0.84
#